data_AF-A0A199VXJ0-F1
#
_entry.id   AF-A0A199VXJ0-F1
#
_cell.length_a   1.000
_cell.length_b   1.000
_cell.length_c   1.000
_cell.angle_alpha   90.00
_cell.angle_beta   90.00
_cell.angle_gamma   90.00
#
_symmetry.space_group_name_H-M   'P 1'
#
loop_
_entity.id
_entity.type
_entity.pdbx_description
1 polymer ?
#
loop_
_entity_poly.entity_id
_entity_poly.type
_entity_poly.pdbx_seq_one_letter_code
_entity_poly.pdbx_strand_id
1 'polypeptide(L)'
;VQESENDRVVRELAQLLDVYDFYFQNKQNDQTDTVANPKESSIPTMSERFMGLRAAICTNSDSVKSFASNIGLTVLKTDDFLSQSDSADMLLRLLGFSGSDISENSEYDLVLLHITSESAKTQKGKMVIKTNADRLDKLVGGIMEAVQPGSNVASRLHFSVILSYGTVSESDEKFSLISNPETNSDLSLLRPRQSYAMKGGKPLEDVRHHHPMLIAQWQDGVTRKDTAMTFSFEEFTKYGVNLAILADRFLHEVAFKLWKAPKYGA
;
A
#
# COMPACT_ATOMS: atom_id res chain seq x y z
N VAL A 1 22.90 -2.11 -11.91
CA VAL A 1 22.31 -3.42 -11.55
C VAL A 1 20.84 -3.36 -11.88
N GLN A 2 20.31 -4.33 -12.62
CA GLN A 2 18.88 -4.40 -12.95
C GLN A 2 18.10 -4.73 -11.67
N GLU A 3 17.13 -3.90 -11.30
CA GLU A 3 16.26 -4.13 -10.13
C GLU A 3 15.35 -5.33 -10.40
N SER A 4 15.31 -6.31 -9.49
CA SER A 4 14.38 -7.43 -9.61
C SER A 4 12.94 -7.01 -9.29
N GLU A 5 11.94 -7.75 -9.77
CA GLU A 5 10.53 -7.48 -9.42
C GLU A 5 10.30 -7.50 -7.90
N ASN A 6 10.96 -8.43 -7.20
CA ASN A 6 10.88 -8.52 -5.74
C ASN A 6 11.50 -7.30 -5.05
N ASP A 7 12.65 -6.81 -5.55
CA ASP A 7 13.28 -5.59 -5.01
C ASP A 7 12.37 -4.37 -5.19
N ARG A 8 11.73 -4.26 -6.37
CA ARG A 8 10.77 -3.20 -6.67
C ARG A 8 9.56 -3.24 -5.73
N VAL A 9 8.96 -4.42 -5.54
CA VAL A 9 7.79 -4.59 -4.65
C VAL A 9 8.14 -4.21 -3.21
N VAL A 10 9.28 -4.68 -2.70
CA VAL A 10 9.76 -4.33 -1.35
C VAL A 10 10.03 -2.83 -1.24
N ARG A 11 10.65 -2.23 -2.26
CA ARG A 11 10.92 -0.80 -2.29
C ARG A 11 9.64 0.04 -2.27
N GLU A 12 8.66 -0.32 -3.08
CA GLU A 12 7.35 0.34 -3.13
C GLU A 12 6.63 0.25 -1.79
N LEU A 13 6.63 -0.93 -1.18
CA LEU A 13 6.05 -1.13 0.15
C LEU A 13 6.80 -0.33 1.22
N ALA A 14 8.13 -0.25 1.13
CA ALA A 14 8.94 0.55 2.04
C ALA A 14 8.60 2.05 1.94
N GLN A 15 8.27 2.55 0.75
CA GLN A 15 7.78 3.92 0.56
C GLN A 15 6.43 4.11 1.25
N LEU A 16 5.46 3.23 1.00
CA LEU A 16 4.12 3.31 1.59
C LEU A 16 4.14 3.23 3.12
N LEU A 17 5.06 2.43 3.67
CA LEU A 17 5.20 2.22 5.11
C LEU A 17 6.17 3.20 5.79
N ASP A 18 6.60 4.25 5.09
CA ASP A 18 7.51 5.29 5.60
C ASP A 18 8.81 4.73 6.21
N VAL A 19 9.42 3.76 5.53
CA VAL A 19 10.70 3.13 5.93
C VAL A 19 11.72 3.09 4.80
N TYR A 20 11.43 3.74 3.66
CA TYR A 20 12.31 3.75 2.49
C TYR A 20 13.72 4.25 2.80
N ASP A 21 13.84 5.35 3.55
CA ASP A 21 15.15 5.96 3.83
C ASP A 21 16.04 5.00 4.65
N PHE A 22 15.46 4.27 5.62
CA PHE A 22 16.17 3.26 6.41
C PHE A 22 16.52 2.02 5.58
N TYR A 23 15.58 1.56 4.76
CA TYR A 23 15.80 0.45 3.83
C TYR A 23 16.96 0.74 2.85
N PHE A 24 17.01 1.96 2.32
CA PHE A 24 18.05 2.36 1.38
C PHE A 24 19.43 2.48 2.04
N GLN A 25 19.50 3.06 3.24
CA GLN A 25 20.75 3.14 4.01
C GLN A 25 21.32 1.76 4.32
N ASN A 26 20.48 0.81 4.75
CA ASN A 26 20.92 -0.55 5.03
C ASN A 26 21.42 -1.27 3.76
N LYS A 27 20.76 -1.07 2.61
CA LYS A 27 21.26 -1.62 1.33
C LYS A 27 22.60 -1.04 0.88
N GLN A 28 22.91 0.21 1.22
CA GLN A 28 24.24 0.79 0.93
C GLN A 28 25.32 0.26 1.87
N ASN A 29 24.99 0.06 3.15
CA ASN A 29 25.91 -0.52 4.13
C ASN A 29 26.24 -1.99 3.79
N ASP A 30 25.27 -2.78 3.32
CA ASP A 30 25.51 -4.17 2.89
C ASP A 30 26.43 -4.26 1.64
N GLN A 31 26.56 -3.18 0.86
CA GLN A 31 27.44 -3.12 -0.32
C GLN A 31 28.82 -2.54 -0.02
N THR A 32 29.02 -1.94 1.15
CA THR A 32 30.30 -1.34 1.55
C THR A 32 30.85 -2.12 2.74
N ASP A 33 31.96 -2.85 2.54
CA ASP A 33 32.69 -3.62 3.57
C ASP A 33 33.31 -2.73 4.68
N THR A 34 32.64 -1.66 5.09
CA THR A 34 33.01 -0.87 6.25
C THR A 34 32.37 -1.47 7.48
N VAL A 35 33.22 -1.88 8.43
CA VAL A 35 32.86 -2.40 9.76
C VAL A 35 32.03 -1.34 10.51
N ALA A 36 30.72 -1.33 10.25
CA ALA A 36 29.77 -0.51 10.97
C ALA A 36 29.52 -1.13 12.34
N ASN A 37 29.55 -0.30 13.38
CA ASN A 37 29.23 -0.70 14.75
C ASN A 37 27.81 -1.31 14.77
N PRO A 38 27.61 -2.56 15.25
CA PRO A 38 26.35 -3.29 15.10
C PRO A 38 25.19 -2.80 15.99
N LYS A 39 25.25 -1.57 16.53
CA LYS A 39 24.27 -1.03 17.48
C LYS A 39 23.37 0.09 16.94
N GLU A 40 23.57 0.59 15.71
CA GLU A 40 22.85 1.77 15.20
C GLU A 40 21.99 1.54 13.93
N SER A 41 21.93 0.32 13.36
CA SER A 41 21.29 0.08 12.05
C SER A 41 19.95 -0.67 12.09
N SER A 42 19.26 -0.70 13.23
CA SER A 42 17.92 -1.32 13.31
C SER A 42 16.87 -0.36 12.78
N ILE A 43 16.09 -0.80 11.77
CA ILE A 43 14.95 -0.03 11.28
C ILE A 43 13.93 0.08 12.44
N PRO A 44 13.52 1.30 12.84
CA PRO A 44 12.53 1.44 13.91
C PRO A 44 11.22 0.78 13.50
N THR A 45 10.70 -0.03 14.42
CA THR A 45 9.45 -0.78 14.24
C THR A 45 8.27 0.17 14.05
N MET A 46 7.20 -0.34 13.46
CA MET A 46 5.99 0.47 13.29
C MET A 46 5.37 0.93 14.62
N SER A 47 5.47 0.10 15.66
CA SER A 47 5.04 0.45 17.02
C SER A 47 5.83 1.63 17.60
N GLU A 48 7.15 1.65 17.38
CA GLU A 48 8.03 2.76 17.83
C GLU A 48 7.73 4.06 17.07
N ARG A 49 7.37 3.97 15.78
CA ARG A 49 7.09 5.13 14.93
C ARG A 49 5.69 5.72 15.13
N PHE A 50 4.70 4.90 15.49
CA PHE A 50 3.28 5.30 15.47
C PHE A 50 2.55 4.94 16.77
N MET A 51 2.98 5.50 17.91
CA MET A 51 2.27 5.43 19.20
C MET A 51 1.77 4.03 19.59
N GLY A 52 2.59 3.00 19.37
CA GLY A 52 2.20 1.61 19.66
C GLY A 52 1.22 1.02 18.64
N LEU A 53 1.27 1.44 17.37
CA LEU A 53 0.49 0.85 16.29
C LEU A 53 0.87 -0.63 16.11
N ARG A 54 -0.10 -1.52 16.38
CA ARG A 54 0.04 -2.96 16.17
C ARG A 54 -0.46 -3.30 14.79
N ALA A 55 0.37 -3.93 13.96
CA ALA A 55 -0.09 -4.33 12.65
C ALA A 55 0.40 -5.69 12.20
N ALA A 56 -0.39 -6.26 11.31
CA ALA A 56 -0.11 -7.50 10.65
C ALA A 56 -0.09 -7.33 9.13
N ILE A 57 0.61 -8.24 8.44
CA ILE A 57 0.56 -8.38 6.99
C ILE A 57 0.26 -9.82 6.60
N CYS A 58 -0.58 -10.00 5.59
CA CYS A 58 -0.80 -11.26 4.90
C CYS A 58 -0.26 -11.14 3.47
N THR A 59 0.64 -12.05 3.07
CA THR A 59 1.21 -12.06 1.72
C THR A 59 1.72 -13.45 1.33
N ASN A 60 1.69 -13.78 0.03
CA ASN A 60 2.34 -14.95 -0.55
C ASN A 60 3.84 -14.71 -0.88
N SER A 61 4.31 -13.47 -0.89
CA SER A 61 5.68 -13.12 -1.30
C SER A 61 6.68 -13.25 -0.16
N ASP A 62 7.67 -14.14 -0.29
CA ASP A 62 8.68 -14.38 0.76
C ASP A 62 9.61 -13.18 1.00
N SER A 63 9.89 -12.39 -0.03
CA SER A 63 10.64 -11.13 0.12
C SER A 63 9.87 -10.13 0.97
N VAL A 64 8.55 -10.02 0.76
CA VAL A 64 7.67 -9.17 1.56
C VAL A 64 7.51 -9.69 2.99
N LYS A 65 7.41 -11.02 3.21
CA LYS A 65 7.39 -11.60 4.57
C LYS A 65 8.65 -11.25 5.35
N SER A 66 9.81 -11.41 4.72
CA SER A 66 11.11 -11.13 5.33
C SER A 66 11.25 -9.65 5.67
N PHE A 67 10.91 -8.78 4.71
CA PHE A 67 10.90 -7.33 4.89
C PHE A 67 9.95 -6.89 6.01
N ALA A 68 8.71 -7.37 6.01
CA ALA A 68 7.70 -7.01 7.00
C ALA A 68 8.10 -7.42 8.43
N SER A 69 8.67 -8.62 8.59
CA SER A 69 9.20 -9.07 9.87
C SER A 69 10.32 -8.15 10.38
N ASN A 70 11.21 -7.70 9.48
CA ASN A 70 12.32 -6.81 9.82
C ASN A 70 11.87 -5.43 10.32
N ILE A 71 10.71 -4.93 9.86
CA ILE A 71 10.16 -3.64 10.28
C ILE A 71 9.10 -3.77 11.40
N GLY A 72 8.99 -4.97 11.99
CA GLY A 72 8.15 -5.24 13.16
C GLY A 72 6.67 -5.47 12.88
N LEU A 73 6.28 -5.91 11.67
CA LEU A 73 4.92 -6.38 11.39
C LEU A 73 4.80 -7.88 11.70
N THR A 74 3.65 -8.28 12.25
CA THR A 74 3.32 -9.71 12.36
C THR A 74 2.97 -10.27 10.98
N VAL A 75 3.70 -11.28 10.52
CA VAL A 75 3.39 -11.96 9.26
C VAL A 75 2.40 -13.10 9.51
N LEU A 76 1.19 -12.97 8.96
CA LEU A 76 0.14 -13.98 9.06
C LEU A 76 0.25 -15.00 7.91
N LYS A 77 -0.16 -16.24 8.18
CA LYS A 77 -0.06 -17.34 7.21
C LYS A 77 -1.10 -17.20 6.11
N THR A 78 -0.64 -17.17 4.87
CA THR A 78 -1.47 -16.91 3.67
C THR A 78 -2.54 -17.98 3.40
N ASP A 79 -2.24 -19.24 3.75
CA ASP A 79 -3.10 -20.40 3.51
C ASP A 79 -4.46 -20.28 4.21
N ASP A 80 -4.52 -19.50 5.29
CA ASP A 80 -5.73 -19.27 6.08
C ASP A 80 -6.70 -18.29 5.39
N PHE A 81 -6.25 -17.44 4.45
CA PHE A 81 -7.02 -16.29 3.97
C PHE A 81 -7.42 -16.33 2.49
N LEU A 82 -6.59 -16.84 1.60
CA LEU A 82 -6.78 -16.68 0.14
C LEU A 82 -7.67 -17.75 -0.52
N SER A 83 -8.06 -18.78 0.22
CA SER A 83 -8.83 -19.93 -0.28
C SER A 83 -10.30 -19.94 0.16
N GLN A 84 -10.69 -19.07 1.09
CA GLN A 84 -11.95 -19.13 1.82
C GLN A 84 -12.96 -18.08 1.30
N SER A 85 -14.24 -18.45 1.25
CA SER A 85 -15.36 -17.52 0.99
C SER A 85 -15.47 -16.41 2.05
N ASP A 86 -14.89 -16.63 3.22
CA ASP A 86 -15.12 -15.82 4.43
C ASP A 86 -13.92 -14.91 4.76
N SER A 87 -13.06 -14.65 3.78
CA SER A 87 -11.85 -13.83 3.94
C SER A 87 -12.11 -12.42 4.49
N ALA A 88 -13.25 -11.81 4.16
CA ALA A 88 -13.67 -10.52 4.69
C ALA A 88 -13.94 -10.56 6.21
N ASP A 89 -14.77 -11.50 6.68
CA ASP A 89 -15.09 -11.66 8.12
C ASP A 89 -13.82 -11.93 8.94
N MET A 90 -12.94 -12.78 8.42
CA MET A 90 -11.68 -13.09 9.10
C MET A 90 -10.79 -11.85 9.27
N LEU A 91 -10.63 -11.03 8.23
CA LEU A 91 -9.85 -9.78 8.32
C LEU A 91 -10.49 -8.78 9.29
N LEU A 92 -11.82 -8.68 9.27
CA LEU A 92 -12.57 -7.83 10.20
C LEU A 92 -12.39 -8.30 11.65
N ARG A 93 -12.37 -9.61 11.91
CA ARG A 93 -12.13 -10.19 13.24
C ARG A 93 -10.74 -9.92 13.78
N LEU A 94 -9.71 -9.90 12.94
CA LEU A 94 -8.35 -9.50 13.34
C LEU A 94 -8.30 -8.05 13.84
N LEU A 95 -9.16 -7.18 13.29
CA LEU A 95 -9.35 -5.81 13.73
C LEU A 95 -10.34 -5.68 14.90
N GLY A 96 -10.85 -6.79 15.43
CA GLY A 96 -11.79 -6.81 16.55
C GLY A 96 -13.26 -6.63 16.17
N PHE A 97 -13.62 -6.71 14.89
CA PHE A 97 -15.01 -6.64 14.43
C PHE A 97 -15.60 -8.05 14.28
N SER A 98 -16.74 -8.31 14.90
CA SER A 98 -17.47 -9.58 14.75
C SER A 98 -18.96 -9.30 14.61
N GLY A 99 -19.48 -9.36 13.39
CA GLY A 99 -20.83 -8.90 13.10
C GLY A 99 -21.01 -7.42 13.45
N SER A 100 -21.96 -7.11 14.34
CA SER A 100 -22.19 -5.75 14.85
C SER A 100 -21.31 -5.36 16.03
N ASP A 101 -20.61 -6.33 16.61
CA ASP A 101 -19.89 -6.16 17.88
C ASP A 101 -18.45 -5.72 17.62
N ILE A 102 -17.95 -4.88 18.53
CA ILE A 102 -16.62 -4.30 18.48
C ILE A 102 -15.88 -4.68 19.76
N SER A 103 -14.82 -5.45 19.60
CA SER A 103 -13.92 -5.79 20.68
C SER A 103 -12.89 -4.67 20.86
N GLU A 104 -12.77 -4.14 22.07
CA GLU A 104 -11.69 -3.20 22.42
C GLU A 104 -10.33 -3.90 22.56
N ASN A 105 -10.32 -5.24 22.65
CA ASN A 105 -9.13 -6.06 22.74
C ASN A 105 -8.75 -6.66 21.38
N SER A 106 -8.84 -5.87 20.30
CA SER A 106 -8.38 -6.32 18.99
C SER A 106 -6.89 -6.70 19.07
N GLU A 107 -6.47 -7.70 18.29
CA GLU A 107 -5.05 -8.10 18.24
C GLU A 107 -4.22 -7.05 17.47
N TYR A 108 -4.83 -6.47 16.43
CA TYR A 108 -4.21 -5.50 15.54
C TYR A 108 -5.05 -4.23 15.39
N ASP A 109 -4.36 -3.13 15.14
CA ASP A 109 -4.95 -1.83 14.79
C ASP A 109 -4.98 -1.64 13.26
N LEU A 110 -4.05 -2.31 12.54
CA LEU A 110 -3.92 -2.27 11.08
C LEU A 110 -3.62 -3.67 10.53
N VAL A 111 -4.35 -4.08 9.49
CA VAL A 111 -4.06 -5.32 8.76
C VAL A 111 -3.82 -4.98 7.29
N LEU A 112 -2.67 -5.40 6.77
CA LEU A 112 -2.28 -5.23 5.38
C LEU A 112 -2.46 -6.54 4.63
N LEU A 113 -3.20 -6.51 3.52
CA LEU A 113 -3.26 -7.63 2.60
C LEU A 113 -2.48 -7.27 1.34
N HIS A 114 -1.41 -8.00 1.06
CA HIS A 114 -0.58 -7.81 -0.12
C HIS A 114 -0.72 -9.01 -1.07
N ILE A 115 -1.30 -8.74 -2.25
CA ILE A 115 -1.56 -9.72 -3.31
C ILE A 115 -0.63 -9.41 -4.48
N THR A 116 0.24 -10.35 -4.84
CA THR A 116 1.02 -10.25 -6.07
C THR A 116 0.24 -10.83 -7.26
N SER A 117 0.41 -10.23 -8.43
CA SER A 117 -0.10 -10.81 -9.67
C SER A 117 0.82 -11.96 -10.09
N GLU A 118 0.46 -13.19 -9.76
CA GLU A 118 1.18 -14.36 -10.24
C GLU A 118 0.93 -14.53 -11.75
N SER A 119 1.95 -14.28 -12.56
CA SER A 119 1.92 -14.58 -14.00
C SER A 119 2.07 -16.09 -14.22
N ALA A 120 1.04 -16.88 -13.89
CA ALA A 120 1.05 -18.29 -14.27
C ALA A 120 0.97 -18.40 -15.80
N LYS A 121 2.08 -18.80 -16.44
CA LYS A 121 2.13 -19.16 -17.87
C LYS A 121 1.29 -20.43 -18.08
N THR A 122 0.01 -20.29 -18.42
CA THR A 122 -0.79 -21.42 -18.87
C THR A 122 -0.61 -21.61 -20.38
N GLN A 123 -0.50 -22.86 -20.83
CA GLN A 123 -0.31 -23.28 -22.24
C GLN A 123 -1.47 -22.89 -23.19
N LYS A 124 -2.46 -22.10 -22.75
CA LYS A 124 -3.64 -21.71 -23.55
C LYS A 124 -4.05 -20.24 -23.34
N GLY A 125 -3.11 -19.30 -23.43
CA GLY A 125 -3.34 -17.90 -23.87
C GLY A 125 -4.44 -17.05 -23.22
N LYS A 126 -5.13 -17.51 -22.17
CA LYS A 126 -6.24 -16.80 -21.51
C LYS A 126 -5.81 -16.38 -20.11
N MET A 127 -5.49 -15.09 -20.04
CA MET A 127 -4.95 -14.25 -18.97
C MET A 127 -5.36 -14.60 -17.52
N VAL A 128 -4.36 -14.85 -16.66
CA VAL A 128 -4.49 -15.09 -15.20
C VAL A 128 -4.81 -13.80 -14.41
N ILE A 129 -4.73 -12.62 -15.04
CA ILE A 129 -5.07 -11.31 -14.42
C ILE A 129 -6.53 -11.27 -13.92
N LYS A 130 -7.45 -11.98 -14.60
CA LYS A 130 -8.86 -11.99 -14.24
C LYS A 130 -9.11 -12.56 -12.83
N THR A 131 -8.33 -13.55 -12.38
CA THR A 131 -8.60 -14.24 -11.11
C THR A 131 -8.27 -13.39 -9.89
N ASN A 132 -7.22 -12.56 -9.93
CA ASN A 132 -6.85 -11.72 -8.79
C ASN A 132 -7.70 -10.45 -8.67
N ALA A 133 -8.07 -9.85 -9.80
CA ALA A 133 -9.03 -8.74 -9.82
C ALA A 133 -10.41 -9.19 -9.32
N ASP A 134 -10.92 -10.34 -9.81
CA ASP A 134 -12.19 -10.91 -9.35
C ASP A 134 -12.14 -11.27 -7.84
N ARG A 135 -10.98 -11.72 -7.33
CA ARG A 135 -10.79 -11.98 -5.90
C ARG A 135 -10.81 -10.70 -5.07
N LEU A 136 -10.10 -9.67 -5.51
CA LEU A 136 -10.09 -8.37 -4.84
C LEU A 136 -11.50 -7.76 -4.83
N ASP A 137 -12.21 -7.82 -5.96
CA ASP A 137 -13.58 -7.33 -6.09
C ASP A 137 -14.53 -8.05 -5.13
N LYS A 138 -14.46 -9.39 -5.05
CA LYS A 138 -15.22 -10.18 -4.07
C LYS A 138 -14.87 -9.82 -2.63
N LEU A 139 -13.60 -9.63 -2.31
CA LEU A 139 -13.16 -9.25 -0.97
C LEU A 139 -13.70 -7.85 -0.60
N VAL A 140 -13.56 -6.88 -1.50
CA VAL A 140 -14.12 -5.54 -1.33
C VAL A 140 -15.63 -5.63 -1.15
N GLY A 141 -16.33 -6.39 -1.98
CA GLY A 141 -17.76 -6.66 -1.85
C GLY A 141 -18.14 -7.23 -0.49
N GLY A 142 -17.45 -8.27 -0.02
CA GLY A 142 -17.70 -8.89 1.28
C GLY A 142 -17.45 -7.94 2.46
N ILE A 143 -16.40 -7.10 2.39
CA ILE A 143 -16.17 -6.05 3.39
C ILE A 143 -17.29 -5.01 3.33
N MET A 144 -17.68 -4.53 2.16
CA MET A 144 -18.73 -3.51 2.02
C MET A 144 -20.10 -4.04 2.44
N GLU A 145 -20.38 -5.33 2.22
CA GLU A 145 -21.59 -6.00 2.70
C GLU A 145 -21.64 -6.05 4.23
N ALA A 146 -20.51 -6.39 4.87
CA ALA A 146 -20.39 -6.45 6.33
C ALA A 146 -20.42 -5.07 7.00
N VAL A 147 -20.07 -4.01 6.26
CA VAL A 147 -19.82 -2.68 6.82
C VAL A 147 -20.79 -1.65 6.24
N GLN A 148 -22.09 -1.88 6.44
CA GLN A 148 -23.15 -0.98 5.97
C GLN A 148 -23.02 0.43 6.60
N PRO A 149 -23.25 1.51 5.84
CA PRO A 149 -23.21 2.88 6.36
C PRO A 149 -24.10 3.06 7.60
N GLY A 150 -23.59 3.76 8.62
CA GLY A 150 -24.29 3.93 9.90
C GLY A 150 -24.22 2.73 10.86
N SER A 151 -23.58 1.62 10.48
CA SER A 151 -23.25 0.55 11.42
C SER A 151 -22.11 0.96 12.37
N ASN A 152 -22.02 0.29 13.52
CA ASN A 152 -20.92 0.52 14.47
C ASN A 152 -19.56 0.26 13.81
N VAL A 153 -19.44 -0.81 13.03
CA VAL A 153 -18.20 -1.16 12.32
C VAL A 153 -17.83 -0.09 11.30
N ALA A 154 -18.81 0.45 10.56
CA ALA A 154 -18.58 1.49 9.56
C ALA A 154 -17.94 2.76 10.12
N SER A 155 -18.39 3.18 11.30
CA SER A 155 -17.86 4.37 11.98
C SER A 155 -16.40 4.22 12.45
N ARG A 156 -15.87 2.99 12.51
CA ARG A 156 -14.54 2.69 13.07
C ARG A 156 -13.56 2.07 12.08
N LEU A 157 -14.04 1.56 10.95
CA LEU A 157 -13.20 0.96 9.93
C LEU A 157 -12.66 2.02 8.97
N HIS A 158 -11.34 2.08 8.86
CA HIS A 158 -10.65 2.69 7.73
C HIS A 158 -10.27 1.58 6.74
N PHE A 159 -10.77 1.67 5.51
CA PHE A 159 -10.49 0.71 4.44
C PHE A 159 -9.81 1.43 3.27
N SER A 160 -8.68 0.90 2.81
CA SER A 160 -7.95 1.44 1.67
C SER A 160 -7.58 0.31 0.70
N VAL A 161 -7.81 0.52 -0.59
CA VAL A 161 -7.34 -0.33 -1.68
C VAL A 161 -6.29 0.43 -2.45
N ILE A 162 -5.09 -0.14 -2.56
CA ILE A 162 -3.97 0.45 -3.31
C ILE A 162 -3.65 -0.48 -4.48
N LEU A 163 -3.64 0.09 -5.68
CA LEU A 163 -3.29 -0.60 -6.91
C LEU A 163 -2.01 0.04 -7.48
N SER A 164 -0.93 -0.72 -7.45
CA SER A 164 0.28 -0.42 -8.22
C SER A 164 0.19 -1.11 -9.57
N TYR A 165 0.67 -0.47 -10.63
CA TYR A 165 0.72 -1.04 -11.96
C TYR A 165 2.13 -0.90 -12.55
N GLY A 166 2.57 -1.94 -13.27
CA GLY A 166 3.82 -1.88 -14.01
C GLY A 166 4.29 -3.24 -14.50
N THR A 167 4.11 -3.51 -15.80
CA THR A 167 5.01 -4.39 -16.54
C THR A 167 6.22 -3.56 -16.94
N VAL A 168 7.38 -3.80 -16.33
CA VAL A 168 8.66 -3.33 -16.85
C VAL A 168 8.96 -4.23 -18.04
N SER A 169 8.99 -3.70 -19.26
CA SER A 169 9.57 -4.41 -20.40
C SER A 169 11.03 -3.97 -20.58
N GLU A 170 11.83 -4.86 -21.19
CA GLU A 170 13.30 -4.94 -21.16
C GLU A 170 14.08 -3.76 -21.78
N SER A 171 13.48 -2.59 -21.99
CA SER A 171 14.15 -1.41 -22.58
C SER A 171 14.27 -0.19 -21.68
N ASP A 172 13.88 -0.27 -20.40
CA ASP A 172 14.00 0.85 -19.44
C ASP A 172 15.45 1.06 -18.93
N GLU A 173 16.40 0.95 -19.86
CA GLU A 173 17.75 1.47 -19.69
C GLU A 173 17.69 2.99 -19.74
N LYS A 174 17.90 3.58 -18.55
CA LYS A 174 18.04 5.00 -18.22
C LYS A 174 16.73 5.64 -17.78
N PHE A 175 16.62 5.79 -16.46
CA PHE A 175 15.95 6.92 -15.84
C PHE A 175 16.53 8.24 -16.39
N SER A 176 16.08 8.67 -17.56
CA SER A 176 16.34 10.01 -18.06
C SER A 176 15.19 10.91 -17.65
N LEU A 177 15.53 11.93 -16.86
CA LEU A 177 14.64 12.95 -16.30
C LEU A 177 13.87 13.77 -17.34
N ILE A 178 14.12 13.58 -18.64
CA ILE A 178 13.41 14.23 -19.75
C ILE A 178 13.59 13.35 -21.00
N SER A 179 12.74 12.34 -21.23
CA SER A 179 12.66 11.68 -22.55
C SER A 179 11.31 11.00 -22.74
N ASN A 180 10.62 11.38 -23.83
CA ASN A 180 9.26 10.96 -24.20
C ASN A 180 9.01 9.46 -24.02
N PRO A 181 7.96 9.05 -23.29
CA PRO A 181 7.45 7.73 -23.45
C PRO A 181 6.47 7.73 -24.63
N GLU A 182 6.62 6.80 -25.56
CA GLU A 182 5.51 6.32 -26.40
C GLU A 182 4.43 5.59 -25.57
N THR A 183 4.22 5.99 -24.32
CA THR A 183 3.07 5.60 -23.50
C THR A 183 2.40 6.86 -22.98
N ASN A 184 1.55 7.44 -23.83
CA ASN A 184 0.50 8.38 -23.45
C ASN A 184 -0.48 7.65 -22.50
N SER A 185 -0.06 7.34 -21.28
CA SER A 185 -0.99 6.94 -20.24
C SER A 185 -1.68 8.21 -19.76
N ASP A 186 -3.01 8.25 -19.89
CA ASP A 186 -3.77 9.38 -19.39
C ASP A 186 -3.58 9.57 -17.87
N LEU A 187 -3.13 8.52 -17.15
CA LEU A 187 -2.75 8.58 -15.74
C LEU A 187 -1.58 9.53 -15.46
N SER A 188 -0.74 9.85 -16.44
CA SER A 188 0.32 10.84 -16.31
C SER A 188 -0.20 12.27 -16.06
N LEU A 189 -1.48 12.52 -16.34
CA LEU A 189 -2.19 13.76 -16.05
C LEU A 189 -2.62 13.86 -14.57
N LEU A 190 -2.66 12.74 -13.85
CA LEU A 190 -3.02 12.68 -12.43
C LEU A 190 -1.78 13.01 -11.58
N ARG A 191 -1.45 14.30 -11.47
CA ARG A 191 -0.33 14.78 -10.64
C ARG A 191 -0.81 15.68 -9.51
N PRO A 192 -0.16 15.64 -8.32
CA PRO A 192 -0.48 16.58 -7.25
C PRO A 192 -0.34 18.03 -7.72
N ARG A 193 -1.27 18.89 -7.30
CA ARG A 193 -1.19 20.35 -7.54
C ARG A 193 -0.20 21.06 -6.59
N GLN A 194 0.19 20.41 -5.50
CA GLN A 194 1.19 20.92 -4.54
C GLN A 194 2.61 20.50 -4.92
N SER A 195 3.63 20.99 -4.21
CA SER A 195 5.01 20.51 -4.43
C SER A 195 5.12 19.05 -4.01
N TYR A 196 5.25 18.15 -4.99
CA TYR A 196 5.45 16.72 -4.81
C TYR A 196 6.85 16.26 -5.26
N ALA A 197 7.70 17.21 -5.64
CA ALA A 197 9.08 16.95 -6.03
C ALA A 197 10.07 17.19 -4.88
N MET A 198 9.59 17.36 -3.65
CA MET A 198 10.42 17.68 -2.48
C MET A 198 10.02 16.83 -1.27
N LYS A 199 11.00 16.28 -0.57
CA LYS A 199 10.84 15.59 0.73
C LYS A 199 11.88 16.12 1.71
N GLY A 200 11.45 16.59 2.88
CA GLY A 200 12.36 17.08 3.93
C GLY A 200 13.31 18.20 3.47
N GLY A 201 12.86 19.07 2.56
CA GLY A 201 13.68 20.14 1.98
C GLY A 201 14.66 19.69 0.88
N LYS A 202 14.65 18.41 0.50
CA LYS A 202 15.47 17.86 -0.59
C LYS A 202 14.61 17.54 -1.82
N PRO A 203 15.11 17.80 -3.05
CA PRO A 203 14.46 17.31 -4.25
C PRO A 203 14.34 15.78 -4.26
N LEU A 204 13.20 15.28 -4.71
CA LEU A 204 12.99 13.87 -5.01
C LEU A 204 13.46 13.60 -6.44
N GLU A 205 14.40 12.68 -6.61
CA GLU A 205 14.97 12.35 -7.93
C GLU A 205 14.24 11.18 -8.62
N ASP A 206 13.38 10.46 -7.90
CA ASP A 206 12.76 9.19 -8.31
C ASP A 206 11.22 9.23 -8.36
N VAL A 207 10.65 10.39 -8.68
CA VAL A 207 9.19 10.55 -8.80
C VAL A 207 8.64 9.80 -10.02
N ARG A 208 7.63 8.95 -9.78
CA ARG A 208 6.93 8.21 -10.85
C ARG A 208 5.88 9.09 -11.53
N HIS A 209 6.20 9.59 -12.72
CA HIS A 209 5.30 10.49 -13.47
C HIS A 209 4.29 9.80 -14.39
N HIS A 210 4.52 8.55 -14.77
CA HIS A 210 3.68 7.82 -15.73
C HIS A 210 2.92 6.65 -15.08
N HIS A 211 3.44 6.19 -13.95
CA HIS A 211 2.94 5.00 -13.25
C HIS A 211 2.60 5.28 -11.75
N PRO A 212 1.76 6.29 -11.41
CA PRO A 212 1.32 6.50 -10.02
C PRO A 212 0.62 5.29 -9.42
N MET A 213 0.68 5.12 -8.10
CA MET A 213 -0.21 4.18 -7.41
C MET A 213 -1.61 4.79 -7.33
N LEU A 214 -2.62 4.01 -7.64
CA LEU A 214 -4.02 4.40 -7.45
C LEU A 214 -4.47 3.95 -6.07
N ILE A 215 -5.14 4.84 -5.35
CA ILE A 215 -5.69 4.54 -4.03
C ILE A 215 -7.17 4.91 -3.99
N ALA A 216 -7.99 4.00 -3.48
CA ALA A 216 -9.37 4.24 -3.10
C ALA A 216 -9.49 4.05 -1.59
N GLN A 217 -10.11 5.01 -0.89
CA GLN A 217 -10.24 4.97 0.56
C GLN A 217 -11.70 5.13 0.98
N TRP A 218 -12.08 4.44 2.04
CA TRP A 218 -13.39 4.50 2.65
C TRP A 218 -13.25 4.55 4.17
N GLN A 219 -13.96 5.50 4.79
CA GLN A 219 -14.16 5.58 6.23
C GLN A 219 -15.42 6.42 6.45
N ASP A 220 -16.37 5.91 7.23
CA ASP A 220 -17.61 6.64 7.46
C ASP A 220 -17.35 7.92 8.27
N GLY A 221 -17.86 9.06 7.80
CA GLY A 221 -17.78 10.35 8.49
C GLY A 221 -16.44 11.12 8.48
N VAL A 222 -15.31 10.53 8.05
CA VAL A 222 -13.98 11.19 8.14
C VAL A 222 -13.30 11.42 6.79
N THR A 223 -13.52 10.54 5.80
CA THR A 223 -12.89 10.68 4.48
C THR A 223 -13.69 11.64 3.61
N ARG A 224 -13.03 12.62 2.98
CA ARG A 224 -13.65 13.43 1.93
C ARG A 224 -14.03 12.49 0.78
N LYS A 225 -15.33 12.40 0.48
CA LYS A 225 -15.83 11.59 -0.64
C LYS A 225 -15.60 12.36 -1.94
N ASP A 226 -15.01 11.69 -2.91
CA ASP A 226 -15.13 12.14 -4.29
C ASP A 226 -16.52 11.84 -4.85
N THR A 227 -16.81 12.41 -6.02
CA THR A 227 -18.08 12.19 -6.70
C THR A 227 -17.95 11.17 -7.82
N ALA A 228 -16.86 10.41 -7.87
CA ALA A 228 -16.65 9.39 -8.89
C ALA A 228 -17.51 8.16 -8.55
N MET A 229 -18.32 7.71 -9.51
CA MET A 229 -19.24 6.59 -9.30
C MET A 229 -18.68 5.26 -9.85
N THR A 230 -17.61 5.31 -10.64
CA THR A 230 -16.99 4.13 -11.25
C THR A 230 -15.47 4.17 -11.14
N PHE A 231 -14.85 2.99 -11.08
CA PHE A 231 -13.38 2.87 -11.09
C PHE A 231 -12.84 2.99 -12.52
N SER A 232 -12.91 4.19 -13.10
CA SER A 232 -12.47 4.46 -14.48
C SER A 232 -11.70 5.76 -14.59
N PHE A 233 -10.80 5.83 -15.57
CA PHE A 233 -9.98 7.01 -15.80
C PHE A 233 -10.82 8.27 -16.07
N GLU A 234 -11.82 8.17 -16.95
CA GLU A 234 -12.71 9.28 -17.28
C GLU A 234 -13.40 9.83 -16.02
N GLU A 235 -13.93 8.94 -15.19
CA GLU A 235 -14.60 9.31 -13.95
C GLU A 235 -13.65 9.97 -12.96
N PHE A 236 -12.43 9.44 -12.80
CA PHE A 236 -11.43 10.00 -11.90
C PHE A 236 -10.99 11.40 -12.31
N THR A 237 -10.79 11.65 -13.62
CA THR A 237 -10.40 12.99 -14.09
C THR A 237 -11.47 14.04 -13.87
N LYS A 238 -12.74 13.66 -13.98
CA LYS A 238 -13.87 14.58 -13.96
C LYS A 238 -14.46 14.78 -12.56
N TYR A 239 -14.50 13.71 -11.78
CA TYR A 239 -15.23 13.64 -10.51
C TYR A 239 -14.37 13.20 -9.33
N GLY A 240 -13.11 12.79 -9.57
CA GLY A 240 -12.15 12.54 -8.52
C GLY A 240 -11.82 13.82 -7.75
N VAL A 241 -11.74 13.74 -6.42
CA VAL A 241 -11.29 14.85 -5.58
C VAL A 241 -9.77 14.86 -5.59
N ASN A 242 -9.24 15.72 -6.44
CA ASN A 242 -7.84 15.84 -6.82
C ASN A 242 -6.88 16.16 -5.65
N LEU A 243 -6.56 15.15 -4.84
CA LEU A 243 -5.51 15.16 -3.82
C LEU A 243 -4.63 13.94 -4.03
N ALA A 244 -3.64 14.07 -4.91
CA ALA A 244 -2.53 13.13 -4.93
C ALA A 244 -1.60 13.48 -3.75
N ILE A 245 -1.23 12.47 -2.98
CA ILE A 245 -0.30 12.57 -1.86
C ILE A 245 1.00 11.89 -2.24
N LEU A 246 2.08 12.28 -1.57
CA LEU A 246 3.31 11.52 -1.65
C LEU A 246 3.09 10.16 -0.97
N ALA A 247 3.63 9.09 -1.56
CA ALA A 247 3.45 7.73 -1.06
C ALA A 247 3.99 7.55 0.38
N ASP A 248 5.01 8.31 0.78
CA ASP A 248 5.52 8.32 2.17
C ASP A 248 4.54 8.95 3.18
N ARG A 249 3.57 9.75 2.72
CA ARG A 249 2.52 10.32 3.58
C ARG A 249 1.35 9.38 3.80
N PHE A 250 1.24 8.31 3.02
CA PHE A 250 0.13 7.37 3.12
C PHE A 250 -0.01 6.80 4.54
N LEU A 251 1.05 6.21 5.09
CA LEU A 251 0.97 5.62 6.44
C LEU A 251 0.74 6.67 7.52
N HIS A 252 1.28 7.88 7.38
CA HIS A 252 0.99 8.98 8.31
C HIS A 252 -0.50 9.36 8.31
N GLU A 253 -1.12 9.38 7.13
CA GLU A 253 -2.55 9.63 7.01
C GLU A 253 -3.40 8.51 7.64
N VAL A 254 -3.03 7.25 7.39
CA VAL A 254 -3.69 6.09 8.01
C VAL A 254 -3.53 6.13 9.54
N ALA A 255 -2.31 6.30 10.03
CA ALA A 255 -2.03 6.36 11.46
C ALA A 255 -2.76 7.52 12.13
N PHE A 256 -2.87 8.69 11.48
CA PHE A 256 -3.68 9.79 11.98
C PHE A 256 -5.17 9.40 12.10
N LYS A 257 -5.75 8.79 11.06
CA LYS A 257 -7.15 8.31 11.08
C LYS A 257 -7.40 7.25 12.15
N LEU A 258 -6.37 6.49 12.54
CA LEU A 258 -6.40 5.50 13.61
C LEU A 258 -6.01 6.07 14.99
N TRP A 259 -5.77 7.37 15.12
CA TRP A 259 -5.31 8.02 16.37
C TRP A 259 -3.95 7.51 16.89
N LYS A 260 -3.09 7.06 15.96
CA LYS A 260 -1.74 6.53 16.21
C LYS A 260 -0.62 7.49 15.75
N ALA A 261 -1.01 8.65 15.24
CA ALA A 261 -0.14 9.78 14.98
C ALA A 261 -0.91 11.10 15.21
N PRO A 262 -0.25 12.19 15.64
CA PRO A 262 -0.86 13.50 15.62
C PRO A 262 -1.17 13.92 14.18
N LYS A 263 -2.15 14.82 14.01
CA LYS A 263 -2.36 15.46 12.71
C LYS A 263 -1.09 16.22 12.34
N TYR A 264 -0.44 15.85 11.25
CA TYR A 264 0.64 16.66 10.71
C TYR A 264 0.05 18.01 10.25
N GLY A 265 0.69 19.11 10.63
CA GLY A 265 0.37 20.42 10.08
C GLY A 265 0.53 20.36 8.57
N ALA A 266 -0.49 20.83 7.84
CA ALA A 266 -0.46 20.93 6.38
C ALA A 266 0.54 22.00 5.92
#